data_AF-A0A1V5GJK8-F1
#
_entry.id   AF-A0A1V5GJK8-F1
#
_cell.length_a   1.000
_cell.length_b   1.000
_cell.length_c   1.000
_cell.angle_alpha   90.00
_cell.angle_beta   90.00
_cell.angle_gamma   90.00
#
_symmetry.space_group_name_H-M   'P 1'
#
loop_
_entity.id
_entity.type
_entity.pdbx_description
1 polymer ?
#
loop_
_entity_poly.entity_id
_entity_poly.type
_entity_poly.pdbx_seq_one_letter_code
_entity_poly.pdbx_strand_id
1 'polypeptide(L)'
;MAIGPDDLLIIVDTHNKDYIESPELYNKAKSVVVIDHHRKTVNFIDDAVIFHHEPYASSASEMVTEIIQYFRFDSDAKIASCHAEALLSGIMLDTKNFVMRTGVRTFEAAAYLKKMGADTVAVKLLFSNSIDSYRRKTQIVASAKIHKNCAIATADFKSDDIRIVAPQAADELLGIIDVEASFVIYKANGVVNISARSLGAINVQVIMEKLGGGGHQTMAATQLENVSFEEASRKLTKAIDEYRKDNPIQDPERM
;
A
#
# COMPACT_ATOMS: atom_id res chain seq x y z
N MET A 1 -18.67 17.87 -15.17
CA MET A 1 -18.25 19.00 -14.32
C MET A 1 -17.87 20.18 -15.21
N ALA A 2 -18.33 21.37 -14.88
CA ALA A 2 -17.86 22.60 -15.51
C ALA A 2 -16.72 23.15 -14.63
N ILE A 3 -15.56 23.42 -15.23
CA ILE A 3 -14.47 24.15 -14.59
C ILE A 3 -14.15 25.40 -15.42
N GLY A 4 -13.92 26.50 -14.73
CA GLY A 4 -13.61 27.81 -15.27
C GLY A 4 -12.11 28.04 -15.46
N PRO A 5 -11.72 29.19 -16.04
CA PRO A 5 -10.32 29.53 -16.27
C PRO A 5 -9.53 29.81 -14.98
N ASP A 6 -10.20 30.17 -13.89
CA ASP A 6 -9.58 30.53 -12.60
C ASP A 6 -9.63 29.38 -11.57
N ASP A 7 -10.18 28.22 -11.95
CA ASP A 7 -10.27 27.06 -11.06
C ASP A 7 -8.91 26.35 -10.94
N LEU A 8 -8.62 25.86 -9.73
CA LEU A 8 -7.42 25.08 -9.43
C LEU A 8 -7.78 23.61 -9.25
N LEU A 9 -7.15 22.74 -10.04
CA LEU A 9 -7.20 21.30 -9.83
C LEU A 9 -6.05 20.87 -8.91
N ILE A 10 -6.36 20.22 -7.80
CA ILE A 10 -5.36 19.64 -6.90
C ILE A 10 -5.42 18.12 -7.02
N ILE A 11 -4.33 17.52 -7.49
CA ILE A 11 -4.16 16.07 -7.61
C ILE A 11 -3.33 15.61 -6.42
N VAL A 12 -3.83 14.64 -5.68
CA VAL A 12 -3.20 14.09 -4.48
C VAL A 12 -2.91 12.61 -4.67
N ASP A 13 -1.83 12.12 -4.05
CA ASP A 13 -1.45 10.70 -3.97
C ASP A 13 -1.10 10.02 -5.31
N THR A 14 -1.02 10.79 -6.39
CA THR A 14 -0.48 10.32 -7.66
C THR A 14 0.08 11.49 -8.46
N HIS A 15 1.19 11.24 -9.16
CA HIS A 15 1.70 12.12 -10.19
C HIS A 15 1.55 11.52 -11.60
N ASN A 16 1.10 10.27 -11.74
CA ASN A 16 1.05 9.58 -13.04
C ASN A 16 -0.29 9.87 -13.73
N LYS A 17 -0.22 10.36 -14.98
CA LYS A 17 -1.39 10.70 -15.80
C LYS A 17 -2.35 9.51 -16.01
N ASP A 18 -1.81 8.29 -16.04
CA ASP A 18 -2.60 7.06 -16.25
C ASP A 18 -3.43 6.66 -15.02
N TYR A 19 -3.11 7.19 -13.84
CA TYR A 19 -3.78 6.88 -12.58
C TYR A 19 -4.72 7.98 -12.09
N ILE A 20 -4.85 9.08 -12.84
CA ILE A 20 -5.78 10.15 -12.51
C ILE A 20 -7.22 9.63 -12.62
N GLU A 21 -8.03 9.86 -11.59
CA GLU A 21 -9.41 9.37 -11.52
C GLU A 21 -10.32 9.94 -12.61
N SER A 22 -10.12 11.21 -12.99
CA SER A 22 -10.83 11.85 -14.11
C SER A 22 -9.86 12.52 -15.08
N PRO A 23 -9.42 11.80 -16.14
CA PRO A 23 -8.60 12.38 -17.20
C PRO A 23 -9.32 13.55 -17.91
N GLU A 24 -10.65 13.49 -18.01
CA GLU A 24 -11.47 14.56 -18.58
C GLU A 24 -11.40 15.87 -17.79
N LEU A 25 -11.37 15.78 -16.45
CA LEU A 25 -11.22 16.95 -15.59
C LEU A 25 -9.81 17.52 -15.69
N TYR A 26 -8.79 16.65 -15.65
CA TYR A 26 -7.39 17.02 -15.81
C TYR A 26 -7.15 17.75 -17.14
N ASN A 27 -7.62 17.22 -18.27
CA ASN A 27 -7.45 17.82 -19.59
C ASN A 27 -8.12 19.20 -19.76
N LYS A 28 -9.12 19.52 -18.93
CA LYS A 28 -9.81 20.82 -18.96
C LYS A 28 -9.17 21.83 -18.01
N ALA A 29 -8.37 21.38 -17.03
CA ALA A 29 -7.82 22.23 -16.00
C ALA A 29 -6.67 23.06 -16.57
N LYS A 30 -6.69 24.37 -16.29
CA LYS A 30 -5.61 25.28 -16.71
C LYS A 30 -4.51 25.42 -15.66
N SER A 31 -4.86 25.19 -14.40
CA SER A 31 -3.96 25.31 -13.26
C SER A 31 -4.04 24.03 -12.44
N VAL A 32 -2.90 23.33 -12.33
CA VAL A 32 -2.82 22.02 -11.65
C VAL A 32 -1.77 22.07 -10.55
N VAL A 33 -2.12 21.62 -9.35
CA VAL A 33 -1.18 21.34 -8.26
C VAL A 33 -1.11 19.84 -8.05
N VAL A 34 0.09 19.32 -7.83
CA VAL A 34 0.32 17.91 -7.50
C VAL A 34 0.94 17.82 -6.10
N ILE A 35 0.37 16.95 -5.26
CA ILE A 35 0.88 16.59 -3.93
C ILE A 35 1.07 15.08 -3.90
N ASP A 36 2.31 14.60 -3.89
CA ASP A 36 2.57 13.16 -3.96
C ASP A 36 3.87 12.75 -3.23
N HIS A 37 3.89 11.51 -2.77
CA HIS A 37 5.01 10.88 -2.06
C HIS A 37 5.56 9.63 -2.78
N HIS A 38 5.00 9.24 -3.92
CA HIS A 38 5.51 8.11 -4.70
C HIS A 38 6.80 8.45 -5.44
N ARG A 39 7.69 7.50 -5.73
CA ARG A 39 8.87 7.78 -6.58
C ARG A 39 8.42 8.18 -8.00
N LYS A 40 9.05 9.20 -8.60
CA LYS A 40 8.71 9.68 -9.95
C LYS A 40 8.78 8.55 -10.99
N THR A 41 7.76 8.50 -11.83
CA THR A 41 7.63 7.60 -12.99
C THR A 41 7.81 8.38 -14.29
N VAL A 42 7.91 7.68 -15.43
CA VAL A 42 8.14 8.32 -16.75
C VAL A 42 6.94 9.15 -17.22
N ASN A 43 5.71 8.74 -16.91
CA ASN A 43 4.47 9.38 -17.37
C ASN A 43 3.87 10.35 -16.34
N PHE A 44 4.71 11.19 -15.75
CA PHE A 44 4.29 12.11 -14.69
C PHE A 44 3.62 13.39 -15.26
N ILE A 45 2.81 14.05 -14.45
CA ILE A 45 2.23 15.38 -14.73
C ILE A 45 3.36 16.41 -14.75
N ASP A 46 3.65 16.94 -15.93
CA ASP A 46 4.78 17.83 -16.23
C ASP A 46 4.39 19.30 -16.37
N ASP A 47 3.10 19.61 -16.33
CA ASP A 47 2.50 20.94 -16.51
C ASP A 47 1.86 21.51 -15.22
N ALA A 48 2.23 20.99 -14.05
CA ALA A 48 1.74 21.48 -12.77
C ALA A 48 2.35 22.85 -12.41
N VAL A 49 1.52 23.79 -11.94
CA VAL A 49 1.96 25.09 -11.42
C VAL A 49 2.70 24.95 -10.10
N ILE A 50 2.35 23.95 -9.28
CA ILE A 50 3.09 23.53 -8.09
C ILE A 50 3.17 22.01 -8.10
N PHE A 51 4.39 21.49 -7.98
CA PHE A 51 4.66 20.06 -7.88
C PHE A 51 5.32 19.77 -6.52
N HIS A 52 4.50 19.56 -5.50
CA HIS A 52 4.96 19.26 -4.15
C HIS A 52 5.18 17.75 -4.01
N HIS A 53 6.45 17.35 -3.99
CA HIS A 53 6.84 15.95 -4.14
C HIS A 53 7.88 15.52 -3.11
N GLU A 54 7.50 14.64 -2.21
CA GLU A 54 8.33 14.20 -1.08
C GLU A 54 8.37 12.67 -0.98
N PRO A 55 9.29 11.99 -1.71
CA PRO A 55 9.38 10.53 -1.74
C PRO A 55 9.60 9.81 -0.40
N TYR A 56 9.94 10.57 0.64
CA TYR A 56 10.23 10.07 1.98
C TYR A 56 9.10 10.38 2.97
N ALA A 57 8.08 11.15 2.58
CA ALA A 57 6.88 11.34 3.38
C ALA A 57 6.12 10.01 3.49
N SER A 58 5.46 9.77 4.63
CA SER A 58 4.78 8.49 4.83
C SER A 58 3.60 8.27 3.89
N SER A 59 2.91 9.35 3.54
CA SER A 59 1.62 9.37 2.84
C SER A 59 1.35 10.76 2.28
N ALA A 60 0.49 10.86 1.26
CA ALA A 60 -0.06 12.15 0.83
C ALA A 60 -0.83 12.83 1.98
N SER A 61 -1.48 12.06 2.86
CA SER A 61 -2.17 12.59 4.05
C SER A 61 -1.25 13.30 5.03
N GLU A 62 -0.01 12.83 5.22
CA GLU A 62 1.00 13.54 6.01
C GLU A 62 1.30 14.91 5.38
N MET A 63 1.59 14.95 4.09
CA MET A 63 1.93 16.19 3.36
C MET A 63 0.78 17.20 3.38
N VAL A 64 -0.45 16.74 3.16
CA VAL A 64 -1.66 17.59 3.26
C VAL A 64 -1.85 18.10 4.68
N THR A 65 -1.60 17.28 5.70
CA THR A 65 -1.70 17.68 7.11
C THR A 65 -0.69 18.77 7.46
N GLU A 66 0.53 18.71 6.94
CA GLU A 66 1.53 19.76 7.11
C GLU A 66 1.11 21.07 6.46
N ILE A 67 0.59 21.01 5.22
CA ILE A 67 0.08 22.19 4.51
C ILE A 67 -1.06 22.84 5.29
N ILE A 68 -2.00 22.05 5.78
CA ILE A 68 -3.16 22.50 6.56
C ILE A 68 -2.75 23.32 7.80
N GLN A 69 -1.63 22.98 8.43
CA GLN A 69 -1.16 23.68 9.64
C GLN A 69 -0.78 25.15 9.38
N TYR A 70 -0.45 25.51 8.14
CA TYR A 70 -0.14 26.89 7.77
C TYR A 70 -1.39 27.74 7.53
N PHE A 71 -2.55 27.12 7.32
CA PHE A 71 -3.81 27.84 7.18
C PHE A 71 -4.33 28.27 8.55
N ARG A 72 -4.50 29.58 8.71
CA ARG A 72 -5.24 30.14 9.84
C ARG A 72 -6.71 29.97 9.56
N PHE A 73 -7.29 28.90 10.09
CA PHE A 73 -8.74 28.85 10.23
C PHE A 73 -9.14 29.89 11.28
N ASP A 74 -10.13 30.73 10.98
CA ASP A 74 -10.75 31.57 12.00
C ASP A 74 -11.18 30.70 13.18
N SER A 75 -11.17 31.24 14.40
CA SER A 75 -11.24 30.48 15.66
C SER A 75 -12.40 29.48 15.78
N ASP A 76 -13.45 29.66 14.97
CA ASP A 76 -14.66 28.82 14.94
C ASP A 76 -14.68 27.82 13.77
N ALA A 77 -13.83 27.97 12.75
CA ALA A 77 -13.74 27.07 11.59
C ALA A 77 -12.74 25.93 11.82
N LYS A 78 -12.91 25.17 12.92
CA LYS A 78 -12.08 23.97 13.14
C LYS A 78 -12.36 22.94 12.05
N ILE A 79 -11.31 22.24 11.62
CA ILE A 79 -11.46 21.04 10.80
C ILE A 79 -12.38 20.08 11.55
N ALA A 80 -13.47 19.65 10.90
CA ALA A 80 -14.37 18.66 11.46
C ALA A 80 -13.60 17.38 11.80
N SER A 81 -13.95 16.72 12.91
CA SER A 81 -13.26 15.53 13.38
C SER A 81 -13.18 14.44 12.29
N CYS A 82 -14.24 14.27 11.48
CA CYS A 82 -14.27 13.33 10.38
C CYS A 82 -13.21 13.58 9.29
N HIS A 83 -12.86 14.85 9.02
CA HIS A 83 -11.77 15.18 8.09
C HIS A 83 -10.40 14.86 8.70
N ALA A 84 -10.23 15.13 10.00
CA ALA A 84 -9.00 14.76 10.71
C ALA A 84 -8.84 13.23 10.81
N GLU A 85 -9.95 12.50 11.01
CA GLU A 85 -10.01 11.04 10.97
C GLU A 85 -9.66 10.50 9.58
N ALA A 86 -10.15 11.11 8.50
CA ALA A 86 -9.83 10.71 7.14
C ALA A 86 -8.34 10.90 6.79
N LEU A 87 -7.73 12.01 7.22
CA LEU A 87 -6.29 12.21 7.04
C LEU A 87 -5.48 11.22 7.89
N LEU A 88 -5.88 11.00 9.15
CA LEU A 88 -5.20 10.07 10.05
C LEU A 88 -5.33 8.63 9.55
N SER A 89 -6.47 8.26 8.96
CA SER A 89 -6.69 6.94 8.39
C SER A 89 -5.76 6.71 7.19
N GLY A 90 -5.55 7.70 6.32
CA GLY A 90 -4.57 7.62 5.23
C GLY A 90 -3.14 7.44 5.75
N ILE A 91 -2.71 8.21 6.75
CA ILE A 91 -1.39 8.02 7.40
C ILE A 91 -1.27 6.60 7.96
N MET A 92 -2.28 6.13 8.70
CA MET A 92 -2.25 4.80 9.32
C MET A 92 -2.27 3.67 8.28
N LEU A 93 -2.95 3.86 7.14
CA LEU A 93 -3.01 2.88 6.07
C LEU A 93 -1.64 2.69 5.41
N ASP A 94 -1.02 3.77 4.94
CA ASP A 94 0.25 3.72 4.19
C ASP A 94 1.43 3.31 5.09
N THR A 95 1.37 3.72 6.36
CA THR A 95 2.40 3.36 7.35
C THR A 95 2.20 1.98 7.97
N LYS A 96 1.12 1.27 7.65
CA LYS A 96 0.71 0.04 8.36
C LYS A 96 0.65 0.23 9.88
N ASN A 97 -0.04 1.28 10.33
CA ASN A 97 -0.10 1.71 11.73
C ASN A 97 1.27 2.10 12.30
N PHE A 98 1.96 3.00 11.60
CA PHE A 98 3.25 3.58 11.99
C PHE A 98 4.46 2.62 11.97
N VAL A 99 4.31 1.42 11.37
CA VAL A 99 5.38 0.41 11.27
C VAL A 99 6.34 0.72 10.11
N MET A 100 5.84 1.23 8.99
CA MET A 100 6.57 1.41 7.74
C MET A 100 6.65 2.88 7.34
N ARG A 101 7.81 3.31 6.84
CA ARG A 101 8.04 4.67 6.30
C ARG A 101 7.61 5.81 7.24
N THR A 102 7.74 5.59 8.54
CA THR A 102 7.35 6.55 9.57
C THR A 102 8.56 7.39 9.98
N GLY A 103 8.47 8.70 9.79
CA GLY A 103 9.45 9.68 10.30
C GLY A 103 8.92 10.47 11.50
N VAL A 104 9.75 11.38 12.02
CA VAL A 104 9.33 12.34 13.07
C VAL A 104 8.12 13.15 12.59
N ARG A 105 8.17 13.64 11.35
CA ARG A 105 7.10 14.42 10.70
C ARG A 105 5.77 13.66 10.65
N THR A 106 5.80 12.35 10.41
CA THR A 106 4.61 11.49 10.44
C THR A 106 3.92 11.50 11.81
N PHE A 107 4.70 11.41 12.89
CA PHE A 107 4.15 11.47 14.24
C PHE A 107 3.66 12.87 14.62
N GLU A 108 4.34 13.93 14.16
CA GLU A 108 3.91 15.31 14.35
C GLU A 108 2.58 15.59 13.65
N ALA A 109 2.43 15.14 12.39
CA ALA A 109 1.18 15.20 11.64
C ALA A 109 0.05 14.44 12.37
N ALA A 110 0.31 13.20 12.81
CA ALA A 110 -0.67 12.43 13.58
C ALA A 110 -1.06 13.10 14.90
N ALA A 111 -0.10 13.68 15.63
CA ALA A 111 -0.34 14.43 16.85
C ALA A 111 -1.21 15.68 16.60
N TYR A 112 -0.95 16.38 15.49
CA TYR A 112 -1.77 17.51 15.07
C TYR A 112 -3.22 17.09 14.75
N LEU A 113 -3.41 16.02 13.97
CA LEU A 113 -4.74 15.50 13.66
C LEU A 113 -5.48 15.04 14.91
N LYS A 114 -4.76 14.43 15.86
CA LYS A 114 -5.33 14.06 17.17
C LYS A 114 -5.78 15.30 17.95
N LYS A 115 -4.98 16.37 17.94
CA LYS A 115 -5.35 17.68 18.52
C LYS A 115 -6.57 18.31 17.84
N MET A 116 -6.76 18.06 16.54
CA MET A 116 -7.95 18.49 15.78
C MET A 116 -9.20 17.63 16.06
N GLY A 117 -9.08 16.61 16.91
CA GLY A 117 -10.22 15.81 17.36
C GLY A 117 -10.38 14.47 16.65
N ALA A 118 -9.36 14.00 15.92
CA ALA A 118 -9.41 12.67 15.32
C ALA A 118 -9.59 11.57 16.39
N ASP A 119 -10.65 10.76 16.29
CA ASP A 119 -10.82 9.59 17.12
C ASP A 119 -10.14 8.35 16.51
N THR A 120 -9.13 7.82 17.20
CA THR A 120 -8.41 6.61 16.80
C THR A 120 -9.29 5.37 16.81
N VAL A 121 -10.36 5.36 17.62
CA VAL A 121 -11.35 4.27 17.59
C VAL A 121 -12.17 4.35 16.30
N ALA A 122 -12.67 5.53 15.93
CA ALA A 122 -13.37 5.73 14.66
C ALA A 122 -12.48 5.36 13.46
N VAL A 123 -11.23 5.82 13.44
CA VAL A 123 -10.25 5.46 12.40
C VAL A 123 -10.03 3.95 12.33
N LYS A 124 -9.85 3.26 13.46
CA LYS A 124 -9.73 1.80 13.48
C LYS A 124 -10.98 1.12 12.93
N LEU A 125 -12.17 1.63 13.25
CA LEU A 125 -13.44 1.07 12.80
C LEU A 125 -13.61 1.17 11.27
N LEU A 126 -13.07 2.20 10.61
CA LEU A 126 -13.07 2.33 9.14
C LEU A 126 -12.42 1.13 8.43
N PHE A 127 -11.45 0.47 9.07
CA PHE A 127 -10.73 -0.68 8.53
C PHE A 127 -11.26 -2.03 9.03
N SER A 128 -12.46 -2.06 9.63
CA SER A 128 -13.04 -3.30 10.14
C SER A 128 -13.48 -4.21 9.00
N ASN A 129 -13.15 -5.50 9.13
CA ASN A 129 -13.59 -6.53 8.20
C ASN A 129 -14.82 -7.26 8.73
N SER A 130 -15.63 -7.81 7.82
CA SER A 130 -16.71 -8.73 8.18
C SER A 130 -16.17 -10.01 8.82
N ILE A 131 -16.98 -10.70 9.63
CA ILE A 131 -16.59 -11.99 10.23
C ILE A 131 -16.27 -13.04 9.16
N ASP A 132 -16.94 -13.00 8.01
CA ASP A 132 -16.70 -13.95 6.93
C ASP A 132 -15.39 -13.65 6.19
N SER A 133 -15.07 -12.38 5.97
CA SER A 133 -13.76 -11.97 5.45
C SER A 133 -12.64 -12.37 6.41
N TYR A 134 -12.87 -12.22 7.72
CA TYR A 134 -11.94 -12.66 8.75
C TYR A 134 -11.72 -14.18 8.71
N ARG A 135 -12.79 -15.00 8.64
CA ARG A 135 -12.70 -16.46 8.51
C ARG A 135 -11.90 -16.88 7.28
N ARG A 136 -12.17 -16.27 6.12
CA ARG A 136 -11.42 -16.54 4.88
C ARG A 136 -9.95 -16.20 5.03
N LYS A 137 -9.63 -15.03 5.63
CA LYS A 137 -8.25 -14.62 5.90
C LYS A 137 -7.53 -15.66 6.77
N THR A 138 -8.15 -16.07 7.88
CA THR A 138 -7.58 -17.09 8.77
C THR A 138 -7.40 -18.44 8.07
N GLN A 139 -8.31 -18.83 7.19
CA GLN A 139 -8.17 -20.05 6.38
C GLN A 139 -6.94 -19.98 5.45
N ILE A 140 -6.65 -18.82 4.86
CA ILE A 140 -5.44 -18.62 4.06
C ILE A 140 -4.20 -18.70 4.95
N VAL A 141 -4.19 -17.97 6.08
CA VAL A 141 -3.05 -17.98 7.02
C VAL A 141 -2.75 -19.40 7.51
N ALA A 142 -3.79 -20.18 7.82
CA ALA A 142 -3.67 -21.56 8.27
C ALA A 142 -3.12 -22.52 7.19
N SER A 143 -3.17 -22.17 5.90
CA SER A 143 -2.60 -22.97 4.82
C SER A 143 -1.12 -22.68 4.55
N ALA A 144 -0.54 -21.71 5.26
CA ALA A 144 0.83 -21.27 5.03
C ALA A 144 1.87 -22.34 5.34
N LYS A 145 2.89 -22.40 4.50
CA LYS A 145 4.11 -23.20 4.69
C LYS A 145 5.31 -22.27 4.65
N ILE A 146 6.28 -22.51 5.52
CA ILE A 146 7.53 -21.75 5.53
C ILE A 146 8.56 -22.39 4.60
N HIS A 147 9.17 -21.58 3.74
CA HIS A 147 10.27 -21.97 2.86
C HIS A 147 11.33 -20.87 2.84
N LYS A 148 12.53 -21.13 3.35
CA LYS A 148 13.65 -20.16 3.41
C LYS A 148 13.25 -18.78 3.99
N ASN A 149 12.65 -18.80 5.18
CA ASN A 149 12.13 -17.62 5.90
C ASN A 149 11.04 -16.85 5.11
N CYS A 150 10.40 -17.50 4.12
CA CYS A 150 9.25 -16.95 3.41
C CYS A 150 8.01 -17.76 3.73
N ALA A 151 6.92 -17.12 4.16
CA ALA A 151 5.63 -17.76 4.31
C ALA A 151 4.90 -17.83 2.96
N ILE A 152 4.48 -19.02 2.53
CA ILE A 152 3.75 -19.24 1.28
C ILE A 152 2.40 -19.87 1.61
N ALA A 153 1.32 -19.16 1.33
CA ALA A 153 -0.05 -19.64 1.52
C ALA A 153 -0.79 -19.75 0.19
N THR A 154 -1.80 -20.62 0.15
CA THR A 154 -2.68 -20.78 -1.01
C THR A 154 -4.14 -20.63 -0.59
N ALA A 155 -4.87 -19.82 -1.33
CA ALA A 155 -6.30 -19.63 -1.20
C ALA A 155 -7.03 -20.38 -2.33
N ASP A 156 -7.20 -21.69 -2.14
CA ASP A 156 -7.92 -22.56 -3.09
C ASP A 156 -9.40 -22.67 -2.72
N PHE A 157 -10.09 -21.53 -2.74
CA PHE A 157 -11.54 -21.45 -2.58
C PHE A 157 -12.08 -20.27 -3.36
N LYS A 158 -13.36 -20.34 -3.73
CA LYS A 158 -14.03 -19.21 -4.38
C LYS A 158 -14.37 -18.15 -3.34
N SER A 159 -13.99 -16.90 -3.61
CA SER A 159 -14.44 -15.75 -2.83
C SER A 159 -14.52 -14.51 -3.71
N ASP A 160 -15.58 -13.72 -3.51
CA ASP A 160 -15.81 -12.46 -4.21
C ASP A 160 -14.86 -11.36 -3.71
N ASP A 161 -14.41 -11.45 -2.46
CA ASP A 161 -13.47 -10.50 -1.83
C ASP A 161 -12.02 -10.98 -1.81
N ILE A 162 -11.67 -12.01 -2.60
CA ILE A 162 -10.33 -12.62 -2.54
C ILE A 162 -9.19 -11.63 -2.82
N ARG A 163 -9.45 -10.65 -3.70
CA ARG A 163 -8.49 -9.58 -4.04
C ARG A 163 -8.19 -8.65 -2.85
N ILE A 164 -9.05 -8.63 -1.83
CA ILE A 164 -8.86 -7.86 -0.59
C ILE A 164 -8.26 -8.76 0.49
N VAL A 165 -8.85 -9.94 0.68
CA VAL A 165 -8.49 -10.87 1.76
C VAL A 165 -7.09 -11.47 1.57
N ALA A 166 -6.68 -11.78 0.34
CA ALA A 166 -5.36 -12.37 0.09
C ALA A 166 -4.19 -11.43 0.43
N PRO A 167 -4.18 -10.15 0.00
CA PRO A 167 -3.24 -9.15 0.50
C PRO A 167 -3.19 -9.02 2.02
N GLN A 168 -4.35 -8.96 2.69
CA GLN A 168 -4.42 -8.86 4.15
C GLN A 168 -3.83 -10.10 4.85
N ALA A 169 -4.08 -11.29 4.31
CA ALA A 169 -3.47 -12.53 4.80
C ALA A 169 -1.95 -12.50 4.62
N ALA A 170 -1.44 -11.97 3.51
CA ALA A 170 -0.01 -11.79 3.31
C ALA A 170 0.57 -10.84 4.37
N ASP A 171 -0.09 -9.72 4.66
CA ASP A 171 0.35 -8.81 5.71
C ASP A 171 0.36 -9.46 7.11
N GLU A 172 -0.63 -10.31 7.43
CA GLU A 172 -0.69 -11.03 8.71
C GLU A 172 0.41 -12.09 8.85
N LEU A 173 0.78 -12.76 7.76
CA LEU A 173 1.87 -13.75 7.75
C LEU A 173 3.24 -13.14 8.11
N LEU A 174 3.43 -11.83 7.91
CA LEU A 174 4.66 -11.13 8.32
C LEU A 174 4.79 -10.97 9.85
N GLY A 175 3.72 -11.23 10.61
CA GLY A 175 3.76 -11.25 12.07
C GLY A 175 4.29 -12.55 12.67
N ILE A 176 4.59 -13.56 11.84
CA ILE A 176 5.12 -14.86 12.28
C ILE A 176 6.64 -14.75 12.48
N ILE A 177 7.15 -15.29 13.59
CA ILE A 177 8.59 -15.34 13.89
C ILE A 177 9.34 -16.01 12.74
N ASP A 178 10.53 -15.49 12.43
CA ASP A 178 11.41 -15.96 11.34
C ASP A 178 10.85 -15.82 9.91
N VAL A 179 9.75 -15.07 9.72
CA VAL A 179 9.22 -14.73 8.40
C VAL A 179 9.72 -13.36 7.94
N GLU A 180 10.53 -13.34 6.88
CA GLU A 180 11.09 -12.14 6.26
C GLU A 180 10.24 -11.62 5.07
N ALA A 181 9.47 -12.51 4.44
CA ALA A 181 8.50 -12.18 3.39
C ALA A 181 7.32 -13.16 3.39
N SER A 182 6.19 -12.73 2.85
CA SER A 182 5.01 -13.56 2.68
C SER A 182 4.46 -13.50 1.27
N PHE A 183 3.87 -14.61 0.84
CA PHE A 183 3.31 -14.79 -0.49
C PHE A 183 1.97 -15.52 -0.38
N VAL A 184 0.93 -14.95 -0.95
CA VAL A 184 -0.39 -15.58 -1.01
C VAL A 184 -0.77 -15.81 -2.46
N ILE A 185 -0.96 -17.08 -2.82
CA ILE A 185 -1.41 -17.52 -4.14
C ILE A 185 -2.92 -17.66 -4.12
N TYR A 186 -3.63 -17.00 -5.04
CA TYR A 186 -5.09 -17.03 -5.11
C TYR A 186 -5.57 -16.95 -6.56
N LYS A 187 -6.82 -17.33 -6.82
CA LYS A 187 -7.41 -17.23 -8.17
C LYS A 187 -8.44 -16.11 -8.22
N ALA A 188 -8.30 -15.21 -9.19
CA ALA A 188 -9.25 -14.13 -9.43
C ALA A 188 -9.44 -13.96 -10.94
N ASN A 189 -10.70 -13.86 -11.39
CA ASN A 189 -11.06 -13.71 -12.81
C ASN A 189 -10.43 -14.76 -13.74
N GLY A 190 -10.32 -16.01 -13.26
CA GLY A 190 -9.74 -17.11 -14.04
C GLY A 190 -8.21 -17.18 -14.02
N VAL A 191 -7.51 -16.16 -13.51
CA VAL A 191 -6.05 -16.03 -13.48
C VAL A 191 -5.51 -16.30 -12.07
N VAL A 192 -4.36 -16.96 -11.97
CA VAL A 192 -3.67 -17.14 -10.68
C VAL A 192 -2.87 -15.88 -10.38
N ASN A 193 -3.08 -15.32 -9.20
CA ASN A 193 -2.42 -14.12 -8.72
C ASN A 193 -1.53 -14.50 -7.54
N ILE A 194 -0.40 -13.82 -7.38
CA ILE A 194 0.46 -13.92 -6.20
C ILE A 194 0.61 -12.53 -5.61
N SER A 195 0.17 -12.34 -4.37
CA SER A 195 0.43 -11.12 -3.59
C SER A 195 1.65 -11.36 -2.71
N ALA A 196 2.66 -10.49 -2.81
CA ALA A 196 3.88 -10.56 -2.01
C ALA A 196 4.00 -9.37 -1.05
N ARG A 197 4.50 -9.63 0.17
CA ARG A 197 4.76 -8.60 1.19
C ARG A 197 6.10 -8.86 1.87
N SER A 198 6.77 -7.79 2.32
CA SER A 198 7.92 -7.84 3.24
C SER A 198 7.94 -6.59 4.11
N LEU A 199 8.66 -6.65 5.25
CA LEU A 199 8.98 -5.49 6.07
C LEU A 199 10.33 -4.84 5.70
N GLY A 200 10.98 -5.29 4.62
CA GLY A 200 12.21 -4.70 4.07
C GLY A 200 13.42 -5.63 4.07
N ALA A 201 13.37 -6.73 4.84
CA ALA A 201 14.42 -7.74 4.87
C ALA A 201 14.65 -8.41 3.50
N ILE A 202 13.59 -8.54 2.70
CA ILE A 202 13.62 -9.11 1.35
C ILE A 202 13.02 -8.12 0.37
N ASN A 203 13.66 -7.98 -0.79
CA ASN A 203 13.09 -7.28 -1.93
C ASN A 203 12.13 -8.19 -2.71
N VAL A 204 10.83 -8.12 -2.39
CA VAL A 204 9.82 -8.98 -3.04
C VAL A 204 9.53 -8.58 -4.49
N GLN A 205 9.85 -7.35 -4.90
CA GLN A 205 9.72 -6.91 -6.29
C GLN A 205 10.56 -7.78 -7.22
N VAL A 206 11.84 -7.99 -6.88
CA VAL A 206 12.78 -8.80 -7.70
C VAL A 206 12.28 -10.25 -7.84
N ILE A 207 11.66 -10.80 -6.80
CA ILE A 207 11.09 -12.16 -6.85
C ILE A 207 9.86 -12.19 -7.77
N MET A 208 8.98 -11.19 -7.72
CA MET A 208 7.79 -11.12 -8.58
C MET A 208 8.14 -10.81 -10.03
N GLU A 209 9.17 -10.00 -10.31
CA GLU A 209 9.65 -9.71 -11.68
C GLU A 209 10.13 -10.98 -12.40
N LYS A 210 10.78 -11.91 -11.68
CA LYS A 210 11.13 -13.24 -12.23
C LYS A 210 9.92 -14.08 -12.66
N LEU A 211 8.74 -13.74 -12.14
CA LEU A 211 7.47 -14.37 -12.48
C LEU A 211 6.63 -13.50 -13.42
N GLY A 212 7.22 -12.49 -14.07
CA GLY A 212 6.52 -11.59 -15.00
C GLY A 212 5.65 -10.53 -14.33
N GLY A 213 5.80 -10.31 -13.03
CA GLY A 213 5.10 -9.29 -12.27
C GLY A 213 5.95 -8.06 -11.97
N GLY A 214 5.66 -7.39 -10.86
CA GLY A 214 6.40 -6.21 -10.40
C GLY A 214 5.80 -5.58 -9.15
N GLY A 215 6.24 -4.37 -8.82
CA GLY A 215 5.76 -3.60 -7.67
C GLY A 215 6.89 -2.84 -6.99
N HIS A 216 6.88 -2.85 -5.65
CA HIS A 216 7.85 -2.21 -4.78
C HIS A 216 8.59 -3.23 -3.92
N GLN A 217 9.72 -2.81 -3.35
CA GLN A 217 10.58 -3.63 -2.50
C GLN A 217 9.83 -4.43 -1.41
N THR A 218 8.79 -3.85 -0.82
CA THR A 218 8.03 -4.42 0.30
C THR A 218 6.63 -4.90 -0.09
N MET A 219 6.20 -4.63 -1.33
CA MET A 219 4.85 -4.93 -1.81
C MET A 219 4.88 -5.14 -3.32
N ALA A 220 4.65 -6.36 -3.77
CA ALA A 220 4.68 -6.70 -5.19
C ALA A 220 3.60 -7.72 -5.52
N ALA A 221 3.34 -7.92 -6.81
CA ALA A 221 2.41 -8.94 -7.27
C ALA A 221 2.79 -9.47 -8.67
N THR A 222 2.28 -10.65 -9.00
CA THR A 222 2.28 -11.18 -10.37
C THR A 222 0.94 -11.83 -10.71
N GLN A 223 0.67 -11.95 -12.00
CA GLN A 223 -0.45 -12.67 -12.59
C GLN A 223 0.06 -13.75 -13.53
N LEU A 224 -0.38 -14.99 -13.32
CA LEU A 224 0.03 -16.17 -14.07
C LEU A 224 -1.18 -16.76 -14.79
N GLU A 225 -1.20 -16.61 -16.11
CA GLU A 225 -2.24 -17.17 -16.97
C GLU A 225 -2.03 -18.67 -17.20
N ASN A 226 -3.13 -19.42 -17.31
CA ASN A 226 -3.13 -20.85 -17.66
C ASN A 226 -2.27 -21.75 -16.76
N VAL A 227 -2.12 -21.37 -15.49
CA VAL A 227 -1.26 -22.07 -14.51
C VAL A 227 -2.12 -22.62 -13.36
N SER A 228 -1.79 -23.81 -12.85
CA SER A 228 -2.43 -24.38 -11.65
C SER A 228 -1.82 -23.80 -10.36
N PHE A 229 -2.50 -23.93 -9.22
CA PHE A 229 -1.94 -23.52 -7.93
C PHE A 229 -0.61 -24.22 -7.61
N GLU A 230 -0.51 -25.51 -7.93
CA GLU A 230 0.72 -26.29 -7.74
C GLU A 230 1.86 -25.77 -8.61
N GLU A 231 1.59 -25.49 -9.89
CA GLU A 231 2.60 -24.95 -10.79
C GLU A 231 3.02 -23.53 -10.38
N ALA A 232 2.08 -22.68 -9.94
CA ALA A 232 2.38 -21.36 -9.41
C ALA A 232 3.27 -21.44 -8.16
N SER A 233 2.95 -22.35 -7.23
CA SER A 233 3.73 -22.59 -6.01
C SER A 233 5.15 -23.09 -6.33
N ARG A 234 5.28 -23.99 -7.32
CA ARG A 234 6.59 -24.46 -7.80
C ARG A 234 7.41 -23.34 -8.44
N LYS A 235 6.80 -22.51 -9.30
CA LYS A 235 7.45 -21.35 -9.92
C LYS A 235 7.91 -20.34 -8.87
N LEU A 236 7.06 -20.05 -7.89
CA LEU A 236 7.37 -19.14 -6.77
C LEU A 236 8.52 -19.66 -5.91
N THR A 237 8.45 -20.92 -5.49
CA THR A 237 9.52 -21.57 -4.70
C THR A 237 10.86 -21.50 -5.42
N LYS A 238 10.87 -21.77 -6.73
CA LYS A 238 12.08 -21.64 -7.56
C LYS A 238 12.61 -20.20 -7.60
N ALA A 239 11.73 -19.21 -7.77
CA ALA A 239 12.13 -17.80 -7.78
C ALA A 239 12.73 -17.36 -6.43
N ILE A 240 12.14 -17.81 -5.31
CA ILE A 240 12.67 -17.60 -3.96
C ILE A 240 14.04 -18.29 -3.80
N ASP A 241 14.18 -19.52 -4.28
CA ASP A 241 15.43 -20.27 -4.18
C ASP A 241 16.58 -19.57 -4.90
N GLU A 242 16.33 -19.05 -6.10
CA GLU A 242 17.31 -18.29 -6.85
C GLU A 242 17.64 -16.96 -6.16
N TYR A 243 16.64 -16.21 -5.67
CA TYR A 243 16.88 -14.98 -4.92
C TYR A 243 17.78 -15.21 -3.71
N ARG A 244 17.56 -16.33 -2.99
CA ARG A 244 18.32 -16.70 -1.80
C ARG A 244 19.74 -17.22 -2.08
N LYS A 245 20.06 -17.60 -3.31
CA LYS A 245 21.47 -17.88 -3.69
C LYS A 245 22.31 -16.61 -3.64
N ASP A 246 21.73 -15.51 -4.11
CA ASP A 246 22.40 -14.22 -4.16
C ASP A 246 22.23 -13.44 -2.84
N ASN A 247 21.18 -13.76 -2.07
CA ASN A 247 20.83 -13.11 -0.80
C ASN A 247 20.63 -14.17 0.30
N PRO A 248 21.70 -14.79 0.79
CA PRO A 248 21.60 -15.83 1.83
C PRO A 248 20.94 -15.27 3.09
N ILE A 249 20.23 -16.14 3.82
CA ILE A 249 19.60 -15.79 5.10
C ILE A 249 20.72 -15.37 6.06
N GLN A 250 20.60 -14.17 6.64
CA GLN A 250 21.54 -13.69 7.64
C GLN A 250 21.21 -14.39 8.95
N ASP A 251 22.17 -15.15 9.49
CA ASP A 251 22.03 -15.82 10.77
C ASP A 251 22.22 -14.79 11.89
N PRO A 252 21.19 -14.49 12.71
CA PRO A 252 21.29 -13.51 13.79
C PRO A 252 22.37 -13.88 14.83
N GLU A 253 22.77 -15.15 14.92
CA GLU A 253 23.82 -15.61 15.84
C GLU A 253 25.26 -15.43 15.30
N ARG A 254 25.42 -14.92 14.07
CA ARG A 254 26.73 -14.67 13.43
C ARG A 254 27.08 -13.18 13.29
N MET A 255 26.34 -12.28 13.95
CA MET A 255 26.69 -10.86 14.13
C MET A 255 27.02 -10.59 15.60
#